data_AF-A0A7C3M127-F1
#
_entry.id   AF-A0A7C3M127-F1
#
_cell.length_a   1.000
_cell.length_b   1.000
_cell.length_c   1.000
_cell.angle_alpha   90.00
_cell.angle_beta   90.00
_cell.angle_gamma   90.00
#
_symmetry.space_group_name_H-M   'P 1'
#
loop_
_entity.id
_entity.type
_entity.pdbx_description
1 polymer ?
#
loop_
_entity_poly.entity_id
_entity_poly.type
_entity_poly.pdbx_seq_one_letter_code
_entity_poly.pdbx_strand_id
1 'polypeptide(L)'
;MTYKELFKNNPIVQKLATIQLVAYFGAWFSNVAIYTLLVNLGASPIIISIVVAMHFIPGILLSPISGSIVDRIEAKRLMLILMSIELSMTLCFLFINTLDEIWLLLVFIFIRMSAASMFFTTEMALMPKLLSGDVLSKVNEI
;
A
#
# COMPACT_ATOMS: atom_id res chain seq x y z
N MET A 1 -2.37 -13.68 -26.49
CA MET A 1 -1.58 -12.44 -26.25
C MET A 1 -0.37 -12.76 -25.38
N THR A 2 0.84 -12.35 -25.77
CA THR A 2 2.05 -12.42 -24.90
C THR A 2 2.16 -11.19 -23.99
N TYR A 3 2.93 -11.27 -22.89
CA TYR A 3 3.11 -10.13 -21.97
C TYR A 3 3.70 -8.88 -22.64
N LYS A 4 4.63 -9.06 -23.59
CA LYS A 4 5.19 -7.96 -24.37
C LYS A 4 4.13 -7.24 -25.22
N GLU A 5 3.18 -7.98 -25.79
CA GLU A 5 2.04 -7.43 -26.53
C GLU A 5 1.06 -6.73 -25.60
N LEU A 6 0.80 -7.29 -24.40
CA LEU A 6 -0.08 -6.71 -23.40
C LEU A 6 0.35 -5.28 -23.05
N PHE A 7 1.61 -5.10 -22.66
CA PHE A 7 2.15 -3.79 -22.28
C PHE A 7 2.26 -2.83 -23.47
N LYS A 8 2.63 -3.32 -24.66
CA LYS A 8 2.76 -2.48 -25.86
C LYS A 8 1.41 -1.95 -26.36
N ASN A 9 0.37 -2.78 -26.29
CA ASN A 9 -0.95 -2.45 -26.84
C ASN A 9 -1.88 -1.78 -25.81
N ASN A 10 -1.57 -1.84 -24.52
CA ASN A 10 -2.39 -1.25 -23.45
C ASN A 10 -1.56 -0.26 -22.62
N PRO A 11 -1.47 1.02 -23.03
CA PRO A 11 -0.66 2.02 -22.33
C PRO A 11 -1.16 2.30 -20.90
N ILE A 12 -2.46 2.06 -20.63
CA ILE A 12 -3.04 2.16 -19.29
C ILE A 12 -2.46 1.07 -18.37
N VAL A 13 -2.40 -0.19 -18.84
CA VAL A 13 -1.79 -1.32 -18.09
C VAL A 13 -0.33 -1.05 -17.82
N GLN A 14 0.42 -0.56 -18.81
CA GLN A 14 1.83 -0.22 -18.63
C GLN A 14 2.05 0.85 -17.56
N LYS A 15 1.24 1.93 -17.58
CA LYS A 15 1.32 2.99 -16.58
C LYS A 15 0.99 2.49 -15.19
N LEU A 16 -0.11 1.75 -15.04
CA LEU A 16 -0.53 1.18 -13.75
C LEU A 16 0.53 0.22 -13.19
N ALA A 17 1.04 -0.71 -14.00
CA ALA A 17 2.09 -1.63 -13.57
C ALA A 17 3.37 -0.91 -13.15
N THR A 18 3.75 0.16 -13.86
CA THR A 18 4.93 0.97 -13.47
C THR A 18 4.70 1.69 -12.14
N ILE A 19 3.51 2.27 -11.95
CA ILE A 19 3.12 2.92 -10.69
C ILE A 19 3.15 1.90 -9.54
N GLN A 20 2.54 0.73 -9.73
CA GLN A 20 2.54 -0.36 -8.75
C GLN A 20 3.95 -0.83 -8.40
N LEU A 21 4.80 -1.05 -9.41
CA LEU A 21 6.17 -1.49 -9.18
C LEU A 21 6.93 -0.51 -8.27
N VAL A 22 6.85 0.78 -8.59
CA VAL A 22 7.51 1.84 -7.78
C VAL A 22 6.89 1.93 -6.39
N ALA A 23 5.55 1.88 -6.28
CA ALA A 23 4.84 1.97 -5.03
C ALA A 23 5.16 0.79 -4.10
N TYR A 24 5.07 -0.44 -4.60
CA TYR A 24 5.41 -1.64 -3.83
C TYR A 24 6.88 -1.66 -3.45
N PHE A 25 7.78 -1.33 -4.38
CA PHE A 25 9.20 -1.23 -4.05
C PHE A 25 9.44 -0.25 -2.90
N GLY A 26 8.86 0.96 -2.98
CA GLY A 26 8.96 1.97 -1.94
C GLY A 26 8.37 1.51 -0.60
N ALA A 27 7.21 0.85 -0.62
CA ALA A 27 6.57 0.31 0.58
C ALA A 27 7.41 -0.77 1.26
N TRP A 28 7.93 -1.74 0.48
CA TRP A 28 8.80 -2.79 1.01
C TRP A 28 10.12 -2.25 1.52
N PHE A 29 10.74 -1.31 0.79
CA PHE A 29 11.94 -0.62 1.23
C PHE A 29 11.71 0.13 2.54
N SER A 30 10.58 0.83 2.67
CA SER A 30 10.18 1.50 3.92
C SER A 30 10.04 0.52 5.07
N ASN A 31 9.48 -0.68 4.86
CA ASN A 31 9.36 -1.69 5.91
C ASN A 31 10.74 -2.17 6.39
N VAL A 32 11.66 -2.43 5.45
CA VAL A 32 13.05 -2.79 5.77
C VAL A 32 13.73 -1.69 6.58
N ALA A 33 13.52 -0.42 6.20
CA ALA A 33 14.06 0.73 6.92
C ALA A 33 13.51 0.81 8.35
N ILE A 34 12.20 0.61 8.55
CA ILE A 34 11.57 0.59 9.88
C ILE A 34 12.18 -0.52 10.75
N TYR A 35 12.34 -1.73 10.22
CA TYR A 35 12.92 -2.84 11.00
C TYR A 35 14.39 -2.59 11.34
N THR A 36 15.16 -2.02 10.41
CA THR A 36 16.55 -1.62 10.64
C THR A 36 16.64 -0.53 11.72
N LEU A 37 15.75 0.47 11.68
CA LEU A 37 15.64 1.51 12.71
C LEU A 37 15.39 0.89 14.09
N LEU A 38 14.41 -0.02 14.21
CA LEU A 38 14.09 -0.67 15.48
C LEU A 38 15.27 -1.45 16.05
N VAL A 39 16.00 -2.19 15.20
CA VAL A 39 17.22 -2.90 15.62
C VAL A 39 18.29 -1.91 16.10
N ASN A 40 18.50 -0.80 15.38
CA ASN A 40 19.46 0.23 15.76
C ASN A 40 19.11 0.94 17.07
N LEU A 41 17.82 1.10 17.37
CA LEU A 41 17.32 1.64 18.63
C LEU A 41 17.38 0.63 19.79
N GLY A 42 17.82 -0.61 19.54
CA GLY A 42 17.87 -1.67 20.56
C GLY A 42 16.49 -2.22 20.95
N ALA A 43 15.51 -2.15 20.04
CA ALA A 43 14.18 -2.69 20.29
C ALA A 43 14.23 -4.20 20.54
N SER A 44 13.44 -4.66 21.51
CA SER A 44 13.33 -6.08 21.79
C SER A 44 12.61 -6.84 20.67
N PRO A 45 12.82 -8.16 20.52
CA PRO A 45 12.15 -8.96 19.49
C PRO A 45 10.62 -8.88 19.56
N ILE A 46 10.05 -8.71 20.76
CA ILE A 46 8.61 -8.57 20.95
C ILE A 46 8.09 -7.25 20.35
N ILE A 47 8.83 -6.15 20.49
CA ILE A 47 8.47 -4.85 19.89
C ILE A 47 8.48 -4.96 18.36
N ILE A 48 9.54 -5.54 17.79
CA ILE A 48 9.63 -5.75 16.35
C ILE A 48 8.45 -6.59 15.87
N SER A 49 8.10 -7.65 16.59
CA SER A 49 6.96 -8.52 16.26
C SER A 49 5.62 -7.77 16.30
N ILE A 50 5.41 -6.88 17.29
CA ILE A 50 4.22 -6.01 17.37
C ILE A 50 4.16 -5.06 16.17
N VAL A 51 5.28 -4.46 15.80
CA VAL A 51 5.36 -3.57 14.63
C VAL A 51 5.05 -4.35 13.34
N VAL A 52 5.58 -5.56 13.17
CA VAL A 52 5.24 -6.44 12.03
C VAL A 52 3.74 -6.75 12.03
N ALA A 53 3.14 -7.14 13.16
CA ALA A 53 1.71 -7.41 13.26
C ALA A 53 0.87 -6.18 12.87
N MET A 54 1.31 -4.98 13.26
CA MET A 54 0.65 -3.72 12.91
C MET A 54 0.62 -3.43 11.40
N HIS A 55 1.45 -4.08 10.59
CA HIS A 55 1.35 -3.96 9.14
C HIS A 55 0.11 -4.66 8.56
N PHE A 56 -0.44 -5.65 9.26
CA PHE A 56 -1.55 -6.47 8.77
C PHE A 56 -2.89 -6.13 9.45
N ILE A 57 -2.86 -5.79 10.75
CA ILE A 57 -4.05 -5.48 11.54
C ILE A 57 -4.98 -4.45 10.87
N PRO A 58 -4.49 -3.29 10.37
CA PRO A 58 -5.37 -2.25 9.83
C PRO A 58 -6.15 -2.73 8.60
N GLY A 59 -5.50 -3.50 7.73
CA GLY A 59 -6.14 -4.06 6.54
C GLY A 59 -7.26 -5.03 6.89
N ILE A 60 -7.05 -5.88 7.90
CA ILE A 60 -8.07 -6.83 8.39
C ILE A 60 -9.28 -6.06 8.94
N LEU A 61 -9.05 -5.10 9.82
CA LEU A 61 -10.11 -4.33 10.48
C LEU A 61 -10.94 -3.50 9.50
N LEU A 62 -10.30 -2.93 8.48
CA LEU A 62 -10.97 -2.05 7.52
C LEU A 62 -11.52 -2.76 6.30
N SER A 63 -11.22 -4.06 6.12
CA SER A 63 -11.71 -4.85 4.98
C SER A 63 -13.22 -4.74 4.76
N PRO A 64 -14.11 -4.78 5.78
CA PRO A 64 -15.56 -4.70 5.55
C PRO A 64 -16.05 -3.31 5.11
N ILE A 65 -15.34 -2.26 5.52
CA ILE A 65 -15.74 -0.86 5.31
C ILE A 65 -15.21 -0.35 3.97
N SER A 66 -14.02 -0.81 3.58
CA SER A 66 -13.28 -0.36 2.40
C SER A 66 -14.14 -0.39 1.13
N GLY A 67 -14.87 -1.48 0.85
CA GLY A 67 -15.73 -1.61 -0.33
C GLY A 67 -16.81 -0.52 -0.41
N SER A 68 -17.49 -0.25 0.71
CA SER A 68 -18.54 0.77 0.75
C SER A 68 -18.04 2.18 0.48
N ILE A 69 -16.78 2.48 0.80
CA ILE A 69 -16.13 3.77 0.53
C ILE A 69 -15.72 3.84 -0.95
N VAL A 70 -15.12 2.77 -1.46
CA VAL A 70 -14.67 2.64 -2.86
C VAL A 70 -15.82 2.84 -3.84
N ASP A 71 -17.03 2.39 -3.49
CA ASP A 71 -18.21 2.56 -4.34
C ASP A 71 -18.74 4.01 -4.35
N ARG A 72 -18.42 4.82 -3.34
CA ARG A 72 -18.96 6.18 -3.16
C ARG A 72 -18.06 7.28 -3.69
N ILE A 73 -16.75 7.05 -3.75
CA ILE A 73 -15.75 8.06 -4.15
C ILE A 73 -15.17 7.67 -5.50
N GLU A 74 -14.98 8.65 -6.38
CA GLU A 74 -14.30 8.42 -7.66
C GLU A 74 -12.91 7.81 -7.43
N ALA A 75 -12.64 6.66 -8.06
CA ALA A 75 -11.44 5.85 -7.83
C ALA A 75 -10.14 6.67 -7.96
N LYS A 76 -10.00 7.47 -9.02
CA LYS A 76 -8.81 8.31 -9.23
C LYS A 76 -8.58 9.29 -8.09
N ARG A 77 -9.64 9.95 -7.63
CA ARG A 77 -9.57 10.91 -6.51
C ARG A 77 -9.23 10.19 -5.21
N LEU A 78 -9.86 9.04 -4.94
CA LEU A 78 -9.59 8.23 -3.76
C LEU A 78 -8.14 7.76 -3.71
N MET A 79 -7.62 7.22 -4.81
CA MET A 79 -6.22 6.77 -4.92
C MET A 79 -5.23 7.91 -4.65
N LEU A 80 -5.45 9.11 -5.17
CA LEU A 80 -4.59 10.27 -4.91
C LEU A 80 -4.59 10.69 -3.43
N ILE A 81 -5.75 10.68 -2.78
CA ILE A 81 -5.87 10.96 -1.35
C ILE A 81 -5.09 9.92 -0.54
N LEU A 82 -5.27 8.64 -0.87
CA LEU A 82 -4.62 7.53 -0.17
C LEU A 82 -3.09 7.56 -0.31
N MET A 83 -2.59 7.79 -1.52
CA MET A 83 -1.15 7.97 -1.75
C MET A 83 -0.59 9.17 -0.98
N SER A 84 -1.36 10.25 -0.85
CA SER A 84 -0.96 11.43 -0.07
C SER A 84 -0.89 11.11 1.43
N ILE A 85 -1.83 10.32 1.95
CA ILE A 85 -1.80 9.83 3.33
C ILE A 85 -0.58 8.93 3.54
N GLU A 86 -0.33 7.98 2.64
CA GLU A 86 0.82 7.09 2.74
C GLU A 86 2.14 7.87 2.76
N LEU A 87 2.32 8.80 1.82
CA LEU A 87 3.49 9.67 1.78
C LEU A 87 3.66 10.47 3.07
N SER A 88 2.57 11.08 3.57
CA SER A 88 2.61 11.89 4.79
C SER A 88 3.01 11.06 6.00
N MET A 89 2.44 9.86 6.15
CA MET A 89 2.79 8.95 7.26
C MET A 89 4.23 8.44 7.14
N THR A 90 4.70 8.13 5.92
CA THR A 90 6.08 7.72 5.69
C THR A 90 7.07 8.84 6.04
N LEU A 91 6.77 10.11 5.72
CA LEU A 91 7.59 11.24 6.15
C LEU A 91 7.61 11.39 7.66
N CYS A 92 6.50 11.07 8.35
CA CYS A 92 6.44 11.13 9.81
C CYS A 92 7.39 10.13 10.50
N PHE A 93 7.79 9.04 9.83
CA PHE A 93 8.79 8.10 10.38
C PHE A 93 10.15 8.75 10.63
N LEU A 94 10.48 9.85 9.93
CA LEU A 94 11.74 10.59 10.12
C LEU A 94 11.83 11.26 11.50
N PHE A 95 10.71 11.42 12.22
CA PHE A 95 10.70 12.01 13.55
C PHE A 95 10.88 10.98 14.67
N ILE A 96 10.96 9.68 14.35
CA ILE A 96 11.12 8.60 15.33
C ILE A 96 12.61 8.37 15.58
N ASN A 97 13.09 8.73 16.76
CA ASN A 97 14.50 8.66 17.14
C ASN A 97 14.75 7.85 18.42
N THR A 98 13.71 7.50 19.17
CA THR A 98 13.82 6.81 20.46
C THR A 98 12.77 5.72 20.64
N LEU A 99 12.99 4.81 21.59
CA LEU A 99 12.03 3.74 21.90
C LEU A 99 10.73 4.28 22.53
N ASP A 100 10.77 5.43 23.21
CA ASP A 100 9.60 6.06 23.82
C ASP A 100 8.59 6.54 22.76
N GLU A 101 9.01 6.69 21.51
CA GLU A 101 8.19 7.13 20.38
C GLU A 101 7.59 5.95 19.58
N ILE A 102 7.84 4.69 19.98
CA ILE A 102 7.31 3.51 19.24
C ILE A 102 5.79 3.54 19.12
N TRP A 103 5.07 4.07 20.11
CA TRP A 103 3.62 4.18 20.00
C TRP A 103 3.18 5.12 18.86
N LEU A 104 3.92 6.20 18.59
CA LEU A 104 3.70 7.08 17.44
C LEU A 104 3.98 6.34 16.14
N LEU A 105 5.09 5.58 16.09
CA LEU A 105 5.41 4.73 14.95
C LEU A 105 4.26 3.74 14.65
N LEU A 106 3.69 3.10 15.68
CA LEU A 106 2.55 2.19 15.52
C LEU A 106 1.30 2.92 14.97
N VAL A 107 1.01 4.14 15.43
CA VAL A 107 -0.10 4.95 14.90
C VAL A 107 0.15 5.31 13.43
N PHE A 108 1.35 5.75 13.07
CA PHE A 108 1.68 6.09 11.69
C PHE A 108 1.60 4.87 10.77
N ILE A 109 2.09 3.71 11.21
CA ILE A 109 1.95 2.44 10.48
C ILE A 109 0.47 2.09 10.33
N PHE A 110 -0.32 2.20 11.40
CA PHE A 110 -1.75 1.89 11.35
C PHE A 110 -2.45 2.71 10.26
N ILE A 111 -2.24 4.03 10.24
CA ILE A 111 -2.85 4.93 9.26
C ILE A 111 -2.33 4.63 7.85
N ARG A 112 -1.01 4.46 7.68
CA ARG A 112 -0.39 4.15 6.38
C ARG A 112 -0.94 2.85 5.80
N MET A 113 -1.06 1.80 6.62
CA MET A 113 -1.55 0.48 6.18
C MET A 113 -3.06 0.47 5.95
N SER A 114 -3.80 1.31 6.68
CA SER A 114 -5.21 1.57 6.39
C SER A 114 -5.38 2.15 4.99
N ALA A 115 -4.56 3.15 4.65
CA ALA A 115 -4.56 3.77 3.33
C ALA A 115 -4.14 2.78 2.23
N ALA A 116 -3.05 2.04 2.43
CA ALA A 116 -2.54 1.05 1.49
C ALA A 116 -3.57 -0.08 1.22
N SER A 117 -4.24 -0.58 2.26
CA SER A 117 -5.28 -1.59 2.12
C SER A 117 -6.45 -1.09 1.27
N MET A 118 -6.94 0.13 1.55
CA MET A 118 -8.03 0.73 0.77
C MET A 118 -7.60 1.08 -0.65
N PHE A 119 -6.32 1.43 -0.87
CA PHE A 119 -5.77 1.66 -2.21
C PHE A 119 -5.86 0.38 -3.04
N PHE A 120 -5.43 -0.75 -2.46
CA PHE A 120 -5.51 -2.06 -3.10
C PHE A 120 -6.96 -2.44 -3.45
N THR A 121 -7.91 -2.25 -2.54
CA THR A 121 -9.34 -2.49 -2.83
C THR A 121 -9.87 -1.58 -3.95
N THR A 122 -9.48 -0.30 -3.96
CA THR A 122 -9.87 0.66 -5.00
C THR A 122 -9.35 0.24 -6.37
N GLU A 123 -8.10 -0.20 -6.41
CA GLU A 123 -7.42 -0.66 -7.61
C GLU A 123 -8.09 -1.92 -8.18
N MET A 124 -8.36 -2.92 -7.34
CA MET A 124 -9.05 -4.14 -7.74
C MET A 124 -10.46 -3.86 -8.29
N ALA A 125 -11.18 -2.89 -7.71
CA ALA A 125 -12.49 -2.47 -8.20
C ALA A 125 -12.42 -1.66 -9.51
N LEU A 126 -11.28 -1.03 -9.80
CA LEU A 126 -11.06 -0.22 -10.99
C LEU A 126 -10.62 -1.08 -12.19
N MET A 127 -9.86 -2.16 -11.98
CA MET A 127 -9.36 -3.03 -13.06
C MET A 127 -10.45 -3.52 -14.03
N PRO A 128 -11.57 -4.11 -13.59
CA PRO A 128 -12.62 -4.57 -14.51
C PRO A 128 -13.40 -3.41 -15.18
N LYS A 129 -13.25 -2.18 -14.69
CA LYS A 129 -13.85 -0.98 -15.33
C LYS A 129 -12.96 -0.42 -16.44
N LEU A 130 -11.64 -0.65 -16.38
CA LEU A 130 -10.67 -0.16 -17.34
C LEU A 130 -10.34 -1.19 -18.43
N LEU A 131 -10.44 -2.48 -18.12
CA LEU A 131 -10.01 -3.57 -18.97
C LEU A 131 -11.16 -4.56 -19.18
N SER A 132 -11.19 -5.21 -20.33
CA SER A 132 -12.21 -6.20 -20.69
C SER A 132 -11.63 -7.36 -21.48
N GLY A 133 -12.32 -8.50 -21.47
CA GLY A 133 -11.95 -9.71 -22.21
C GLY A 133 -10.59 -10.30 -21.79
N ASP A 134 -9.84 -10.81 -22.76
CA ASP A 134 -8.55 -11.49 -22.55
C ASP A 134 -7.50 -10.61 -21.83
N VAL A 135 -7.58 -9.28 -22.00
CA VAL A 135 -6.67 -8.32 -21.36
C VAL A 135 -6.87 -8.32 -19.84
N LEU A 136 -8.11 -8.35 -19.37
CA LEU A 136 -8.43 -8.39 -17.95
C LEU A 136 -7.98 -9.73 -17.32
N SER A 137 -8.24 -10.85 -18.00
CA SER A 137 -7.80 -12.17 -17.53
C SER A 137 -6.28 -12.21 -17.36
N LYS A 138 -5.55 -11.66 -18.33
CA LYS A 138 -4.09 -11.69 -18.32
C LYS A 138 -3.46 -10.73 -17.31
N VAL A 139 -4.11 -9.61 -16.99
CA VAL A 139 -3.64 -8.69 -15.94
C VAL A 139 -3.84 -9.31 -14.55
N ASN A 140 -4.91 -10.07 -14.32
CA ASN A 140 -5.13 -10.76 -13.06
C ASN A 140 -4.15 -11.94 -12.80
N GLU A 141 -3.39 -12.36 -13.80
CA GLU A 141 -2.34 -13.39 -13.67
C GLU A 141 -0.99 -12.83 -13.18
N ILE A 142 -0.84 -11.49 -13.13
CA ILE A 142 0.38 -10.77 -12.74
C ILE A 142 0.21 -10.23 -11.33
#